data_AF-A0A931R0W4-F1
#
_entry.id   AF-A0A931R0W4-F1
#
_cell.length_a   1.000
_cell.length_b   1.000
_cell.length_c   1.000
_cell.angle_alpha   90.00
_cell.angle_beta   90.00
_cell.angle_gamma   90.00
#
_symmetry.space_group_name_H-M   'P 1'
#
loop_
_entity.id
_entity.type
_entity.pdbx_description
1 polymer ?
#
loop_
_entity_poly.entity_id
_entity_poly.type
_entity_poly.pdbx_seq_one_letter_code
_entity_poly.pdbx_strand_id
1 'polypeptide(L)'
;MERVTREEERFDLWRRRIGLFAGPAAALAVYLWASGLPASERRLAAVLLLVVTFWVTEAIPIPATALLGPALCVVIGVSGAREVLGRFANPIIFVFLGSFLLARAMTVNGLDRRVALGILRSPAIGQSPGRIRLAVGTTAFLLSMWISNTATAAILFPVVIGICNALDSLFAAGGPQSMRAGRSYNVGLMLMTAYAASVGGLATPIGSPPNLIGLGMMDNLAGRRIAFFEWMLMGLPIAVLMFLLLALLLELLHPAPPARLEGFAAALDQIEQKTGKWGRAQTYTLAAFFTAVVLWVLPGAVAVARGAHDPLYLVLSERLHEGVVALLAASLLFLLPVDWNPPRGALRWKEAVRIDWGTILLFGGGLSLGGLMYSTGLAERLA
;
A
#
# COMPACT_ATOMS: atom_id res chain seq x y z
N MET A 1 -10.87 5.83 -19.01
CA MET A 1 -11.27 4.43 -18.74
C MET A 1 -10.58 3.60 -19.81
N GLU A 2 -9.55 2.85 -19.43
CA GLU A 2 -8.95 1.84 -20.33
C GLU A 2 -10.06 0.86 -20.75
N ARG A 3 -10.15 0.58 -22.06
CA ARG A 3 -11.04 -0.46 -22.57
C ARG A 3 -10.37 -1.79 -22.25
N VAL A 4 -10.91 -2.51 -21.26
CA VAL A 4 -10.56 -3.91 -21.00
C VAL A 4 -10.75 -4.68 -22.29
N THR A 5 -9.78 -5.52 -22.65
CA THR A 5 -9.87 -6.34 -23.85
C THR A 5 -10.97 -7.39 -23.68
N ARG A 6 -11.60 -7.83 -24.77
CA ARG A 6 -12.64 -8.88 -24.70
C ARG A 6 -12.11 -10.18 -24.08
N GLU A 7 -10.81 -10.45 -24.23
CA GLU A 7 -10.16 -11.63 -23.66
C GLU A 7 -10.03 -11.51 -22.13
N GLU A 8 -9.63 -10.35 -21.62
CA GLU A 8 -9.60 -10.05 -20.19
C GLU A 8 -11.00 -10.12 -19.58
N GLU A 9 -12.02 -9.54 -20.23
CA GLU A 9 -13.41 -9.64 -19.77
C GLU A 9 -13.88 -11.11 -19.70
N ARG A 10 -13.53 -11.90 -20.71
CA ARG A 10 -13.89 -13.33 -20.76
C ARG A 10 -13.18 -14.12 -19.66
N PHE A 11 -11.90 -13.85 -19.43
CA PHE A 11 -11.13 -14.46 -18.33
C PHE A 11 -11.73 -14.10 -16.98
N ASP A 12 -12.06 -12.83 -16.74
CA ASP A 12 -12.72 -12.35 -15.53
C ASP A 12 -14.06 -13.03 -15.28
N LEU A 13 -14.89 -13.18 -16.32
CA LEU A 13 -16.16 -13.90 -16.21
C LEU A 13 -15.95 -15.38 -15.89
N TRP A 14 -14.96 -16.02 -16.51
CA TRP A 14 -14.65 -17.44 -16.30
C TRP A 14 -14.16 -17.71 -14.87
N ARG A 15 -13.15 -16.98 -14.40
CA ARG A 15 -12.62 -17.17 -13.03
C ARG A 15 -13.69 -16.95 -11.97
N ARG A 16 -14.54 -15.92 -12.15
CA ARG A 16 -15.63 -15.61 -11.21
C ARG A 16 -16.67 -16.71 -11.16
N ARG A 17 -17.13 -17.18 -12.32
CA ARG A 17 -18.12 -18.27 -12.42
C ARG A 17 -17.58 -19.56 -11.84
N ILE A 18 -16.35 -19.94 -12.19
CA ILE A 18 -15.70 -21.13 -11.61
C ILE A 18 -15.67 -21.00 -10.09
N GLY A 19 -15.19 -19.87 -9.57
CA GLY A 19 -15.09 -19.62 -8.13
C GLY A 19 -16.42 -19.75 -7.39
N LEU A 20 -17.52 -19.22 -7.96
CA LEU A 20 -18.86 -19.28 -7.37
C LEU A 20 -19.37 -20.70 -7.13
N PHE A 21 -19.03 -21.66 -8.02
CA PHE A 21 -19.41 -23.05 -7.87
C PHE A 21 -18.34 -23.89 -7.16
N ALA A 22 -17.07 -23.67 -7.49
CA ALA A 22 -15.94 -24.39 -6.93
C ALA A 22 -15.78 -24.11 -5.43
N GLY A 23 -16.02 -22.88 -4.96
CA GLY A 23 -15.90 -22.52 -3.55
C GLY A 23 -16.82 -23.35 -2.64
N PRO A 24 -18.16 -23.33 -2.83
CA PRO A 24 -19.08 -24.14 -2.06
C PRO A 24 -18.84 -25.65 -2.21
N ALA A 25 -18.51 -26.12 -3.42
CA ALA A 25 -18.21 -27.52 -3.66
C ALA A 25 -16.96 -27.97 -2.88
N ALA A 26 -15.90 -27.17 -2.90
CA ALA A 26 -14.66 -27.41 -2.17
C ALA A 26 -14.88 -27.39 -0.65
N ALA A 27 -15.65 -26.42 -0.16
CA ALA A 27 -16.03 -26.34 1.26
C ALA A 27 -16.80 -27.58 1.72
N LEU A 28 -17.77 -28.05 0.94
CA LEU A 28 -18.52 -29.27 1.23
C LEU A 28 -17.60 -30.50 1.19
N ALA A 29 -16.74 -30.59 0.17
CA ALA A 29 -15.80 -31.70 0.06
C ALA A 29 -14.88 -31.80 1.29
N VAL A 30 -14.31 -30.68 1.75
CA VAL A 30 -13.48 -30.67 2.97
C VAL A 30 -14.30 -30.97 4.22
N TYR A 31 -15.53 -30.45 4.32
CA TYR A 31 -16.40 -30.74 5.46
C TYR A 31 -16.71 -32.25 5.58
N LEU A 32 -16.95 -32.92 4.45
CA LEU A 32 -17.22 -34.36 4.41
C LEU A 32 -15.94 -35.18 4.66
N TRP A 33 -14.82 -34.76 4.08
CA TRP A 33 -13.54 -35.44 4.20
C TRP A 33 -12.95 -35.36 5.61
N ALA A 34 -13.04 -34.20 6.27
CA ALA A 34 -12.48 -33.96 7.60
C ALA A 34 -13.42 -34.43 8.74
N SER A 35 -14.14 -35.54 8.54
CA SER A 35 -15.11 -36.08 9.50
C SER A 35 -14.50 -36.52 10.84
N GLY A 36 -13.19 -36.76 10.88
CA GLY A 36 -12.44 -37.08 12.09
C GLY A 36 -12.03 -35.87 12.95
N LEU A 37 -12.22 -34.63 12.48
CA LEU A 37 -11.91 -33.42 13.25
C LEU A 37 -13.08 -33.01 14.16
N PRO A 38 -12.80 -32.33 15.29
CA PRO A 38 -13.80 -31.63 16.07
C PRO A 38 -14.69 -30.72 15.20
N ALA A 39 -15.96 -30.57 15.60
CA ALA A 39 -16.96 -29.92 14.76
C ALA A 39 -16.60 -28.47 14.41
N SER A 40 -16.00 -27.71 15.34
CA SER A 40 -15.54 -26.34 15.13
C SER A 40 -14.40 -26.25 14.10
N GLU A 41 -13.37 -27.08 14.25
CA GLU A 41 -12.22 -27.17 13.32
C GLU A 41 -12.68 -27.54 11.92
N ARG A 42 -13.54 -28.56 11.80
CA ARG A 42 -14.09 -29.03 10.52
C ARG A 42 -14.91 -27.96 9.81
N ARG A 43 -15.77 -27.25 10.54
CA ARG A 43 -16.56 -26.12 10.01
C ARG A 43 -15.66 -24.97 9.56
N LEU A 44 -14.64 -24.64 10.36
CA LEU A 44 -13.68 -23.59 10.02
C LEU A 44 -12.89 -23.95 8.76
N ALA A 45 -12.39 -25.19 8.64
CA ALA A 45 -11.67 -25.65 7.45
C ALA A 45 -12.50 -25.50 6.18
N ALA A 46 -13.79 -25.84 6.23
CA ALA A 46 -14.71 -25.65 5.12
C ALA A 46 -14.88 -24.16 4.75
N VAL A 47 -15.07 -23.28 5.74
CA VAL A 47 -15.18 -21.83 5.51
C VAL A 47 -13.87 -21.25 4.96
N LEU A 48 -12.72 -21.68 5.46
CA LEU A 48 -11.41 -21.23 4.96
C LEU A 48 -11.23 -21.60 3.50
N LEU A 49 -11.55 -22.83 3.11
CA LEU A 49 -11.44 -23.25 1.72
C LEU A 49 -12.39 -22.50 0.80
N LEU A 50 -13.60 -22.19 1.26
CA LEU A 50 -14.52 -21.29 0.54
C LEU A 50 -13.89 -19.91 0.33
N VAL A 51 -13.40 -19.30 1.40
CA VAL A 51 -12.81 -17.94 1.39
C VAL A 51 -11.57 -17.87 0.51
N VAL A 52 -10.64 -18.81 0.65
CA VAL A 52 -9.42 -18.90 -0.18
C VAL A 52 -9.80 -19.05 -1.64
N THR A 53 -10.75 -19.96 -1.96
CA THR A 53 -11.24 -20.13 -3.33
C THR A 53 -11.82 -18.82 -3.87
N PHE A 54 -12.63 -18.11 -3.08
CA PHE A 54 -13.23 -16.83 -3.48
C PHE A 54 -12.20 -15.71 -3.64
N TRP A 55 -11.15 -15.65 -2.82
CA TRP A 55 -10.07 -14.66 -2.97
C TRP A 55 -9.19 -14.95 -4.19
N VAL A 56 -8.81 -16.20 -4.41
CA VAL A 56 -7.96 -16.59 -5.56
C VAL A 56 -8.70 -16.38 -6.89
N THR A 57 -9.98 -16.72 -6.94
CA THR A 57 -10.81 -16.59 -8.15
C THR A 57 -11.47 -15.23 -8.30
N GLU A 58 -11.45 -14.39 -7.25
CA GLU A 58 -12.24 -13.17 -7.11
C GLU A 58 -13.74 -13.36 -7.43
N ALA A 59 -14.30 -14.52 -7.04
CA ALA A 59 -15.70 -14.91 -7.31
C ALA A 59 -16.72 -13.81 -6.98
N ILE A 60 -16.49 -13.15 -5.85
CA ILE A 60 -17.17 -11.92 -5.42
C ILE A 60 -16.09 -10.91 -4.99
N PRO A 61 -16.42 -9.61 -4.83
CA PRO A 61 -15.45 -8.62 -4.39
C PRO A 61 -14.70 -9.07 -3.13
N ILE A 62 -13.37 -8.91 -3.14
CA ILE A 62 -12.47 -9.32 -2.04
C ILE A 62 -12.98 -8.88 -0.64
N PRO A 63 -13.51 -7.66 -0.44
CA PRO A 63 -14.05 -7.23 0.84
C PRO A 63 -15.34 -7.95 1.24
N ALA A 64 -16.17 -8.32 0.26
CA ALA A 64 -17.39 -9.09 0.51
C ALA A 64 -17.04 -10.50 0.99
N THR A 65 -16.04 -11.14 0.39
CA THR A 65 -15.51 -12.43 0.88
C THR A 65 -14.98 -12.32 2.31
N ALA A 66 -14.26 -11.22 2.62
CA ALA A 66 -13.71 -10.97 3.95
C ALA A 66 -14.77 -10.75 5.04
N LEU A 67 -15.97 -10.29 4.66
CA LEU A 67 -17.13 -10.21 5.55
C LEU A 67 -17.88 -11.55 5.62
N LEU A 68 -18.01 -12.24 4.48
CA LEU A 68 -18.74 -13.50 4.36
C LEU A 68 -18.13 -14.61 5.23
N GLY A 69 -16.80 -14.78 5.20
CA GLY A 69 -16.12 -15.82 5.97
C GLY A 69 -16.43 -15.77 7.47
N PRO A 70 -16.10 -14.66 8.16
CA PRO A 70 -16.45 -14.46 9.57
C PRO A 70 -17.96 -14.60 9.85
N ALA A 71 -18.82 -14.06 8.99
CA ALA A 71 -20.27 -14.21 9.15
C ALA A 71 -20.72 -15.68 9.12
N LEU A 72 -20.19 -16.46 8.17
CA LEU A 72 -20.45 -17.90 8.08
C LEU A 72 -19.95 -18.64 9.31
N CYS A 73 -18.76 -18.31 9.83
CA CYS A 73 -18.24 -18.89 11.06
C CYS A 73 -19.20 -18.74 12.25
N VAL A 74 -19.89 -17.59 12.37
CA VAL A 74 -20.91 -17.39 13.41
C VAL A 74 -22.15 -18.25 13.13
N VAL A 75 -22.67 -18.19 11.90
CA VAL A 75 -23.93 -18.88 11.52
C VAL A 75 -23.83 -20.40 11.69
N ILE A 76 -22.71 -21.00 11.31
CA ILE A 76 -22.52 -22.46 11.39
C ILE A 76 -22.00 -22.91 12.76
N GLY A 77 -21.76 -21.99 13.69
CA GLY A 77 -21.32 -22.28 15.06
C GLY A 77 -19.86 -22.72 15.17
N VAL A 78 -18.94 -21.99 14.52
CA VAL A 78 -17.49 -22.10 14.77
C VAL A 78 -17.12 -21.35 16.06
N SER A 79 -17.56 -20.11 16.20
CA SER A 79 -17.34 -19.24 17.37
C SER A 79 -18.44 -18.16 17.45
N GLY A 80 -18.56 -17.49 18.60
CA GLY A 80 -19.57 -16.46 18.85
C GLY A 80 -19.28 -15.12 18.16
N ALA A 81 -20.34 -14.36 17.87
CA ALA A 81 -20.26 -13.09 17.13
C ALA A 81 -19.30 -12.06 17.74
N ARG A 82 -19.23 -11.97 19.09
CA ARG A 82 -18.34 -11.03 19.78
C ARG A 82 -16.86 -11.32 19.52
N GLU A 83 -16.47 -12.59 19.55
CA GLU A 83 -15.08 -13.00 19.29
C GLU A 83 -14.73 -12.78 17.82
N VAL A 84 -15.60 -13.23 16.92
CA VAL A 84 -15.39 -13.17 15.48
C VAL A 84 -15.34 -11.72 14.96
N LEU A 85 -16.31 -10.89 15.34
CA LEU A 85 -16.41 -9.49 14.88
C LEU A 85 -15.49 -8.55 15.66
N GLY A 86 -15.12 -8.88 16.91
CA GLY A 86 -14.20 -8.08 17.72
C GLY A 86 -12.82 -7.89 17.05
N ARG A 87 -12.42 -8.84 16.20
CA ARG A 87 -11.15 -8.80 15.44
C ARG A 87 -11.11 -7.66 14.40
N PHE A 88 -12.26 -7.16 13.95
CA PHE A 88 -12.36 -5.98 13.07
C PHE A 88 -12.00 -4.66 13.79
N ALA A 89 -11.88 -4.68 15.12
CA ALA A 89 -11.44 -3.55 15.93
C ALA A 89 -9.98 -3.69 16.38
N ASN A 90 -9.17 -4.54 15.73
CA ASN A 90 -7.75 -4.63 16.03
C ASN A 90 -7.06 -3.26 15.81
N PRO A 91 -6.17 -2.79 16.71
CA PRO A 91 -5.52 -1.48 16.59
C PRO A 91 -4.83 -1.21 15.25
N ILE A 92 -4.34 -2.24 14.57
CA ILE A 92 -3.69 -2.11 13.25
C ILE A 92 -4.67 -1.67 12.16
N ILE A 93 -5.96 -2.03 12.28
CA ILE A 93 -7.01 -1.55 11.37
C ILE A 93 -7.14 -0.02 11.48
N PHE A 94 -6.93 0.55 12.66
CA PHE A 94 -6.93 2.00 12.85
C PHE A 94 -5.64 2.67 12.34
N VAL A 95 -4.51 1.96 12.33
CA VAL A 95 -3.28 2.41 11.64
C VAL A 95 -3.56 2.55 10.14
N PHE A 96 -4.20 1.56 9.53
CA PHE A 96 -4.64 1.63 8.13
C PHE A 96 -5.59 2.77 7.86
N LEU A 97 -6.63 2.93 8.69
CA LEU A 97 -7.60 3.98 8.51
C LEU A 97 -6.94 5.36 8.54
N GLY A 98 -6.14 5.65 9.57
CA GLY A 98 -5.46 6.94 9.69
C GLY A 98 -4.46 7.19 8.56
N SER A 99 -3.68 6.17 8.19
CA SER A 99 -2.73 6.30 7.09
C SER A 99 -3.39 6.50 5.73
N PHE A 100 -4.49 5.80 5.43
CA PHE A 100 -5.24 5.99 4.19
C PHE A 100 -5.88 7.38 4.13
N LEU A 101 -6.33 7.93 5.26
CA LEU A 101 -6.80 9.31 5.33
C LEU A 101 -5.68 10.32 5.07
N LEU A 102 -4.50 10.11 5.66
CA LEU A 102 -3.31 10.93 5.40
C LEU A 102 -2.91 10.88 3.92
N ALA A 103 -2.76 9.68 3.35
CA ALA A 103 -2.44 9.50 1.93
C ALA A 103 -3.51 10.13 1.02
N ARG A 104 -4.79 9.99 1.36
CA ARG A 104 -5.90 10.61 0.61
C ARG A 104 -5.82 12.12 0.63
N ALA A 105 -5.50 12.72 1.78
CA ALA A 105 -5.31 14.16 1.90
C ALA A 105 -4.11 14.64 1.07
N MET A 106 -3.00 13.88 1.03
CA MET A 106 -1.86 14.20 0.16
C MET A 106 -2.28 14.29 -1.30
N THR A 107 -3.04 13.31 -1.80
CA THR A 107 -3.48 13.27 -3.19
C THR A 107 -4.54 14.30 -3.52
N VAL A 108 -5.50 14.53 -2.63
CA VAL A 108 -6.55 15.54 -2.84
C VAL A 108 -5.96 16.96 -2.89
N ASN A 109 -4.96 17.23 -2.05
CA ASN A 109 -4.33 18.54 -1.97
C ASN A 109 -3.12 18.69 -2.92
N GLY A 110 -2.79 17.66 -3.71
CA GLY A 110 -1.68 17.67 -4.67
C GLY A 110 -0.30 17.76 -4.02
N LEU A 111 -0.17 17.39 -2.75
CA LEU A 111 1.10 17.40 -2.03
C LEU A 111 2.05 16.33 -2.59
N ASP A 112 1.51 15.16 -2.94
CA ASP A 112 2.22 14.06 -3.60
C ASP A 112 2.90 14.49 -4.91
N ARG A 113 2.16 15.19 -5.79
CA ARG A 113 2.70 15.75 -7.04
C ARG A 113 3.77 16.80 -6.78
N ARG A 114 3.60 17.62 -5.74
CA ARG A 114 4.57 18.65 -5.38
C ARG A 114 5.89 18.05 -4.89
N VAL A 115 5.82 17.02 -4.05
CA VAL A 115 7.00 16.28 -3.59
C VAL A 115 7.70 15.63 -4.78
N ALA A 116 6.96 14.99 -5.69
CA ALA A 116 7.51 14.43 -6.92
C ALA A 116 8.23 15.49 -7.76
N LEU A 117 7.61 16.64 -7.98
CA LEU A 117 8.21 17.77 -8.71
C LEU A 117 9.47 18.30 -8.04
N GLY A 118 9.49 18.41 -6.72
CA GLY A 118 10.66 18.86 -5.95
C GLY A 118 11.87 17.95 -6.17
N ILE A 119 11.66 16.63 -6.21
CA ILE A 119 12.72 15.66 -6.48
C ILE A 119 13.13 15.73 -7.96
N LEU A 120 12.17 15.66 -8.88
CA LEU A 120 12.43 15.56 -10.32
C LEU A 120 13.00 16.84 -10.95
N ARG A 121 12.77 18.02 -10.35
CA ARG A 121 13.37 19.29 -10.81
C ARG A 121 14.75 19.57 -10.22
N SER A 122 15.31 18.67 -9.42
CA SER A 122 16.64 18.87 -8.85
C SER A 122 17.68 19.14 -9.95
N PRO A 123 18.50 20.22 -9.84
CA PRO A 123 19.55 20.52 -10.81
C PRO A 123 20.55 19.39 -11.01
N ALA A 124 20.70 18.52 -10.01
CA ALA A 124 21.60 17.36 -10.05
C ALA A 124 21.21 16.33 -11.14
N ILE A 125 19.93 16.26 -11.49
CA ILE A 125 19.39 15.32 -12.50
C ILE A 125 19.82 15.77 -13.90
N GLY A 126 19.70 17.07 -14.18
CA GLY A 126 19.95 17.64 -15.50
C GLY A 126 19.10 16.97 -16.58
N GLN A 127 19.72 16.69 -17.73
CA GLN A 127 19.05 16.09 -18.90
C GLN A 127 19.60 14.69 -19.25
N SER A 128 20.25 14.01 -18.29
CA SER A 128 20.82 12.67 -18.52
C SER A 128 19.76 11.58 -18.33
N PRO A 129 19.53 10.69 -19.32
CA PRO A 129 18.53 9.61 -19.22
C PRO A 129 18.76 8.70 -18.01
N GLY A 130 20.01 8.29 -17.73
CA GLY A 130 20.31 7.47 -16.56
C GLY A 130 19.93 8.15 -15.24
N ARG A 131 20.25 9.46 -15.11
CA ARG A 131 19.88 10.24 -13.92
C ARG A 131 18.37 10.45 -13.80
N ILE A 132 17.68 10.64 -14.93
CA ILE A 132 16.22 10.79 -14.96
C ILE A 132 15.55 9.49 -14.50
N ARG A 133 15.99 8.33 -15.00
CA ARG A 133 15.49 7.04 -14.53
C ARG A 133 15.70 6.86 -13.03
N LEU A 134 16.90 7.15 -12.54
CA LEU A 134 17.19 7.05 -11.11
C LEU A 134 16.31 8.02 -10.30
N ALA A 135 16.11 9.25 -10.77
CA ALA A 135 15.26 10.22 -10.10
C ALA A 135 13.79 9.79 -10.06
N VAL A 136 13.26 9.25 -11.16
CA VAL A 136 11.92 8.67 -11.21
C VAL A 136 11.79 7.49 -10.26
N GLY A 137 12.76 6.57 -10.26
CA GLY A 137 12.81 5.43 -9.35
C GLY A 137 12.87 5.85 -7.89
N THR A 138 13.75 6.79 -7.53
CA THR A 138 13.86 7.32 -6.17
C THR A 138 12.57 8.03 -5.75
N THR A 139 11.95 8.78 -6.65
CA THR A 139 10.65 9.43 -6.38
C THR A 139 9.57 8.38 -6.11
N ALA A 140 9.49 7.33 -6.94
CA ALA A 140 8.55 6.23 -6.73
C ALA A 140 8.80 5.52 -5.40
N PHE A 141 10.06 5.18 -5.10
CA PHE A 141 10.46 4.56 -3.85
C PHE A 141 10.02 5.40 -2.64
N LEU A 142 10.41 6.68 -2.60
CA LEU A 142 10.14 7.56 -1.46
C LEU A 142 8.65 7.87 -1.27
N LEU A 143 7.90 8.08 -2.34
CA LEU A 143 6.45 8.28 -2.24
C LEU A 143 5.75 7.02 -1.75
N SER A 144 6.15 5.85 -2.25
CA SER A 144 5.52 4.58 -1.89
C SER A 144 5.84 4.09 -0.48
N MET A 145 6.84 4.68 0.18
CA MET A 145 7.04 4.49 1.61
C MET A 145 5.84 4.95 2.45
N TRP A 146 5.03 5.89 1.95
CA TRP A 146 3.99 6.57 2.75
C TRP A 146 2.62 6.58 2.08
N ILE A 147 2.58 6.31 0.79
CA ILE A 147 1.40 6.24 -0.06
C ILE A 147 1.30 4.82 -0.62
N SER A 148 0.15 4.40 -1.14
CA SER A 148 0.03 3.08 -1.77
C SER A 148 0.85 2.98 -3.06
N ASN A 149 1.43 1.80 -3.30
CA ASN A 149 2.19 1.46 -4.50
C ASN A 149 1.44 1.83 -5.79
N THR A 150 0.16 1.48 -5.88
CA THR A 150 -0.69 1.76 -7.04
C THR A 150 -0.90 3.26 -7.24
N ALA A 151 -1.13 4.02 -6.18
CA ALA A 151 -1.31 5.47 -6.29
C ALA A 151 0.00 6.17 -6.69
N THR A 152 1.13 5.77 -6.09
CA THR A 152 2.46 6.27 -6.45
C THR A 152 2.78 6.04 -7.93
N ALA A 153 2.57 4.81 -8.42
CA ALA A 153 2.73 4.49 -9.83
C ALA A 153 1.81 5.36 -10.71
N ALA A 154 0.53 5.48 -10.36
CA ALA A 154 -0.43 6.30 -11.11
C ALA A 154 -0.09 7.79 -11.15
N ILE A 155 0.54 8.34 -10.09
CA ILE A 155 1.01 9.73 -10.05
C ILE A 155 2.18 9.96 -11.01
N LEU A 156 3.11 9.01 -11.06
CA LEU A 156 4.32 9.11 -11.88
C LEU A 156 4.09 8.67 -13.33
N PHE A 157 3.07 7.86 -13.60
CA PHE A 157 2.81 7.31 -14.93
C PHE A 157 2.65 8.37 -16.03
N PRO A 158 1.89 9.48 -15.84
CA PRO A 158 1.81 10.55 -16.84
C PRO A 158 3.16 11.21 -17.12
N VAL A 159 4.01 11.34 -16.09
CA VAL A 159 5.36 11.91 -16.20
C VAL A 159 6.24 11.01 -17.05
N VAL A 160 6.23 9.72 -16.71
CA VAL A 160 6.99 8.69 -17.40
C VAL A 160 6.57 8.59 -18.85
N ILE A 161 5.26 8.60 -19.15
CA ILE A 161 4.76 8.63 -20.52
C ILE A 161 5.21 9.90 -21.25
N GLY A 162 5.13 11.08 -20.62
CA GLY A 162 5.61 12.33 -21.21
C GLY A 162 7.09 12.26 -21.60
N ILE A 163 7.91 11.64 -20.74
CA ILE A 163 9.34 11.39 -21.00
C ILE A 163 9.53 10.40 -22.15
N CYS A 164 8.81 9.27 -22.14
CA CYS A 164 8.88 8.26 -23.20
C CYS A 164 8.50 8.86 -24.56
N ASN A 165 7.44 9.67 -24.63
CA ASN A 165 6.98 10.31 -25.86
C ASN A 165 8.01 11.33 -26.39
N ALA A 166 8.60 12.14 -25.51
CA ALA A 166 9.66 13.08 -25.89
C ALA A 166 10.88 12.35 -26.46
N LEU A 167 11.22 11.20 -25.87
CA LEU A 167 12.29 10.35 -26.33
C LEU A 167 12.01 9.69 -27.68
N ASP A 168 10.80 9.21 -27.91
CA ASP A 168 10.43 8.55 -29.17
C ASP A 168 10.66 9.48 -30.38
N SER A 169 10.36 10.77 -30.24
CA SER A 169 10.64 11.76 -31.30
C SER A 169 12.13 11.95 -31.59
N LEU A 170 13.00 11.85 -30.58
CA LEU A 170 14.45 11.98 -30.72
C LEU A 170 15.07 10.72 -31.34
N PHE A 171 14.60 9.54 -30.93
CA PHE A 171 15.14 8.27 -31.43
C PHE A 171 14.68 7.93 -32.84
N ALA A 172 13.49 8.40 -33.26
CA ALA A 172 13.01 8.26 -34.63
C ALA A 172 13.97 8.89 -35.67
N ALA A 173 14.65 9.98 -35.31
CA ALA A 173 15.61 10.67 -36.17
C ALA A 173 16.96 9.93 -36.32
N GLY A 174 17.29 9.02 -35.40
CA GLY A 174 18.59 8.32 -35.35
C GLY A 174 18.62 6.94 -36.05
N GLY A 175 17.56 6.57 -36.78
CA GLY A 175 17.47 5.29 -37.49
C GLY A 175 17.13 4.07 -36.60
N PRO A 176 17.14 2.84 -37.17
CA PRO A 176 16.58 1.65 -36.52
C PRO A 176 17.26 1.21 -35.21
N GLN A 177 18.58 1.37 -35.10
CA GLN A 177 19.31 1.02 -33.87
C GLN A 177 19.00 2.00 -32.73
N SER A 178 18.91 3.29 -33.04
CA SER A 178 18.51 4.35 -32.10
C SER A 178 17.09 4.11 -31.56
N MET A 179 16.15 3.75 -32.44
CA MET A 179 14.79 3.38 -32.02
C MET A 179 14.73 2.15 -31.11
N ARG A 180 15.57 1.13 -31.33
CA ARG A 180 15.64 -0.04 -30.45
C ARG A 180 16.17 0.32 -29.06
N ALA A 181 17.22 1.14 -29.00
CA ALA A 181 17.78 1.62 -27.74
C ALA A 181 16.76 2.47 -26.97
N GLY A 182 16.05 3.38 -27.66
CA GLY A 182 14.98 4.19 -27.09
C GLY A 182 13.84 3.35 -26.51
N ARG A 183 13.38 2.34 -27.26
CA ARG A 183 12.34 1.43 -26.78
C ARG A 183 12.79 0.65 -25.54
N SER A 184 14.02 0.14 -25.53
CA SER A 184 14.57 -0.56 -24.36
C SER A 184 14.63 0.37 -23.14
N TYR A 185 15.09 1.60 -23.33
CA TYR A 185 15.11 2.61 -22.26
C TYR A 185 13.70 2.92 -21.72
N ASN A 186 12.71 3.12 -22.60
CA ASN A 186 11.33 3.41 -22.20
C ASN A 186 10.73 2.26 -21.39
N VAL A 187 10.96 1.01 -21.80
CA VAL A 187 10.59 -0.18 -21.02
C VAL A 187 11.27 -0.15 -19.65
N GLY A 188 12.59 0.09 -19.60
CA GLY A 188 13.33 0.21 -18.35
C GLY A 188 12.81 1.31 -17.43
N LEU A 189 12.38 2.46 -17.97
CA LEU A 189 11.82 3.57 -17.19
C LEU A 189 10.44 3.22 -16.60
N MET A 190 9.58 2.57 -17.38
CA MET A 190 8.28 2.09 -16.90
C MET A 190 8.44 1.01 -15.82
N LEU A 191 9.32 0.04 -16.04
CA LEU A 191 9.66 -1.01 -15.06
C LEU A 191 10.26 -0.41 -13.78
N MET A 192 11.18 0.55 -13.91
CA MET A 192 11.76 1.25 -12.76
C MET A 192 10.66 1.89 -11.91
N THR A 193 9.69 2.55 -12.55
CA THR A 193 8.60 3.22 -11.83
C THR A 193 7.72 2.21 -11.08
N ALA A 194 7.31 1.13 -11.75
CA ALA A 194 6.44 0.12 -11.16
C ALA A 194 7.14 -0.66 -10.03
N TYR A 195 8.36 -1.13 -10.26
CA TYR A 195 9.10 -1.91 -9.27
C TYR A 195 9.62 -1.06 -8.11
N ALA A 196 10.09 0.16 -8.35
CA ALA A 196 10.52 1.03 -7.26
C ALA A 196 9.36 1.43 -6.34
N ALA A 197 8.13 1.61 -6.88
CA ALA A 197 6.95 1.79 -6.05
C ALA A 197 6.70 0.56 -5.16
N SER A 198 6.72 -0.64 -5.73
CA SER A 198 6.56 -1.89 -4.96
C SER A 198 7.64 -2.06 -3.88
N VAL A 199 8.91 -1.81 -4.22
CA VAL A 199 10.06 -1.90 -3.28
C VAL A 199 9.95 -0.84 -2.17
N GLY A 200 9.58 0.39 -2.50
CA GLY A 200 9.39 1.46 -1.52
C GLY A 200 8.31 1.13 -0.48
N GLY A 201 7.26 0.41 -0.91
CA GLY A 201 6.20 -0.06 -0.03
C GLY A 201 6.65 -1.00 1.09
N LEU A 202 7.83 -1.64 1.00
CA LEU A 202 8.36 -2.50 2.07
C LEU A 202 9.01 -1.73 3.22
N ALA A 203 9.49 -0.50 2.96
CA ALA A 203 10.35 0.21 3.89
C ALA A 203 9.65 0.67 5.18
N THR A 204 8.32 0.90 5.13
CA THR A 204 7.53 1.27 6.31
C THR A 204 6.30 0.35 6.44
N PRO A 205 5.70 0.24 7.64
CA PRO A 205 4.46 -0.50 7.81
C PRO A 205 3.34 -0.06 6.86
N ILE A 206 3.23 1.23 6.59
CA ILE A 206 2.08 1.82 5.88
C ILE A 206 2.19 1.67 4.36
N GLY A 207 3.41 1.53 3.83
CA GLY A 207 3.63 1.52 2.38
C GLY A 207 2.85 0.43 1.63
N SER A 208 2.62 -0.73 2.27
CA SER A 208 1.90 -1.84 1.65
C SER A 208 0.99 -2.61 2.62
N PRO A 209 -0.25 -2.96 2.22
CA PRO A 209 -1.17 -3.83 2.97
C PRO A 209 -0.57 -5.07 3.65
N PRO A 210 0.29 -5.88 3.00
CA PRO A 210 0.83 -7.09 3.60
C PRO A 210 1.68 -6.84 4.84
N ASN A 211 2.35 -5.68 4.94
CA ASN A 211 3.22 -5.35 6.06
C ASN A 211 2.42 -5.29 7.37
N LEU A 212 1.33 -4.53 7.35
CA LEU A 212 0.44 -4.38 8.49
C LEU A 212 -0.39 -5.65 8.76
N ILE A 213 -0.72 -6.46 7.74
CA ILE A 213 -1.27 -7.81 7.97
C ILE A 213 -0.28 -8.63 8.78
N GLY A 214 0.99 -8.68 8.36
CA GLY A 214 2.06 -9.40 9.05
C GLY A 214 2.21 -8.92 10.49
N LEU A 215 2.26 -7.60 10.70
CA LEU A 215 2.29 -7.00 12.04
C LEU A 215 1.12 -7.45 12.91
N GLY A 216 -0.09 -7.49 12.34
CA GLY A 216 -1.29 -7.88 13.10
C GLY A 216 -1.37 -9.36 13.39
N MET A 217 -0.84 -10.19 12.50
CA MET A 217 -0.70 -11.62 12.76
C MET A 217 0.37 -11.87 13.84
N MET A 218 1.52 -11.20 13.78
CA MET A 218 2.56 -11.36 14.81
C MET A 218 2.10 -10.89 16.20
N ASP A 219 1.34 -9.79 16.26
CA ASP A 219 0.75 -9.29 17.49
C ASP A 219 -0.28 -10.29 18.07
N ASN A 220 -1.24 -10.73 17.25
CA ASN A 220 -2.32 -11.60 17.71
C ASN A 220 -1.91 -13.06 17.96
N LEU A 221 -0.92 -13.58 17.21
CA LEU A 221 -0.59 -15.02 17.20
C LEU A 221 0.69 -15.33 17.96
N ALA A 222 1.70 -14.46 17.87
CA ALA A 222 2.97 -14.63 18.56
C ALA A 222 3.08 -13.76 19.82
N GLY A 223 2.07 -12.93 20.12
CA GLY A 223 2.12 -11.95 21.22
C GLY A 223 3.23 -10.92 21.04
N ARG A 224 3.76 -10.77 19.81
CA ARG A 224 4.90 -9.92 19.51
C ARG A 224 4.46 -8.70 18.74
N ARG A 225 4.26 -7.60 19.46
CA ARG A 225 4.08 -6.27 18.88
C ARG A 225 5.42 -5.75 18.35
N ILE A 226 5.52 -5.61 17.03
CA ILE A 226 6.63 -4.90 16.38
C ILE A 226 6.21 -3.44 16.21
N ALA A 227 6.95 -2.54 16.85
CA ALA A 227 6.66 -1.11 16.76
C ALA A 227 6.98 -0.55 15.38
N PHE A 228 6.37 0.59 15.02
CA PHE A 228 6.61 1.24 13.73
C PHE A 228 8.10 1.48 13.44
N PHE A 229 8.84 1.98 14.43
CA PHE A 229 10.28 2.23 14.31
C PHE A 229 11.09 0.93 14.18
N GLU A 230 10.74 -0.13 14.91
CA GLU A 230 11.40 -1.44 14.81
C GLU A 230 11.24 -2.02 13.41
N TRP A 231 10.04 -1.91 12.81
CA TRP A 231 9.84 -2.29 11.42
C TRP A 231 10.75 -1.49 10.48
N MET A 232 10.83 -0.17 10.64
CA MET A 232 11.69 0.65 9.77
C MET A 232 13.16 0.27 9.85
N LEU A 233 13.66 -0.09 11.05
CA LEU A 233 15.05 -0.56 11.20
C LEU A 233 15.34 -1.85 10.40
N MET A 234 14.33 -2.69 10.17
CA MET A 234 14.47 -3.91 9.37
C MET A 234 14.13 -3.67 7.88
N GLY A 235 12.98 -3.06 7.61
CA GLY A 235 12.42 -2.89 6.28
C GLY A 235 13.16 -1.87 5.43
N LEU A 236 13.58 -0.73 6.00
CA LEU A 236 14.23 0.33 5.23
C LEU A 236 15.59 -0.12 4.65
N PRO A 237 16.50 -0.75 5.41
CA PRO A 237 17.76 -1.24 4.84
C PRO A 237 17.56 -2.26 3.71
N ILE A 238 16.61 -3.19 3.89
CA ILE A 238 16.27 -4.20 2.88
C ILE A 238 15.74 -3.52 1.62
N ALA A 239 14.79 -2.59 1.77
CA ALA A 239 14.18 -1.88 0.65
C ALA A 239 15.21 -1.00 -0.10
N VAL A 240 16.12 -0.34 0.60
CA VAL A 240 17.22 0.43 -0.01
C VAL A 240 18.14 -0.49 -0.81
N LEU A 241 18.56 -1.63 -0.24
CA LEU A 241 19.39 -2.60 -0.95
C LEU A 241 18.68 -3.14 -2.20
N MET A 242 17.41 -3.53 -2.07
CA MET A 242 16.58 -3.97 -3.20
C MET A 242 16.45 -2.88 -4.27
N PHE A 243 16.28 -1.62 -3.89
CA PHE A 243 16.21 -0.51 -4.82
C PHE A 243 17.53 -0.28 -5.56
N LEU A 244 18.66 -0.36 -4.87
CA LEU A 244 19.98 -0.23 -5.50
C LEU A 244 20.25 -1.37 -6.48
N LEU A 245 19.89 -2.60 -6.12
CA LEU A 245 19.99 -3.77 -7.00
C LEU A 245 19.05 -3.64 -8.21
N LEU A 246 17.83 -3.16 -8.00
CA LEU A 246 16.87 -2.88 -9.08
C LEU A 246 17.42 -1.81 -10.04
N ALA A 247 17.95 -0.71 -9.51
CA ALA A 247 18.51 0.37 -10.30
C ALA A 247 19.70 -0.12 -11.14
N LEU A 248 20.59 -0.90 -10.55
CA LEU A 248 21.72 -1.52 -11.24
C LEU A 248 21.25 -2.50 -12.32
N LEU A 249 20.33 -3.41 -11.99
CA LEU A 249 19.81 -4.41 -12.93
C LEU A 249 19.14 -3.75 -14.14
N LEU A 250 18.32 -2.72 -13.93
CA LEU A 250 17.67 -2.01 -15.03
C LEU A 250 18.66 -1.18 -15.85
N GLU A 251 19.73 -0.66 -15.25
CA GLU A 251 20.79 0.00 -16.01
C GLU A 251 21.56 -0.99 -16.89
N LEU A 252 21.79 -2.22 -16.41
CA LEU A 252 22.46 -3.27 -17.18
C LEU A 252 21.58 -3.85 -18.30
N LEU A 253 20.30 -4.13 -18.02
CA LEU A 253 19.36 -4.74 -18.99
C LEU A 253 18.80 -3.72 -19.99
N HIS A 254 18.65 -2.46 -19.56
CA HIS A 254 18.06 -1.38 -20.35
C HIS A 254 18.98 -0.16 -20.31
N PRO A 255 20.18 -0.18 -20.92
CA PRO A 255 21.16 0.89 -20.77
C PRO A 255 20.64 2.27 -21.19
N ALA A 256 21.05 3.30 -20.44
CA ALA A 256 20.72 4.68 -20.78
C ALA A 256 21.42 5.10 -22.09
N PRO A 257 20.67 5.62 -23.08
CA PRO A 257 21.29 6.13 -24.30
C PRO A 257 22.06 7.44 -24.00
N PRO A 258 23.13 7.75 -24.75
CA PRO A 258 23.95 8.95 -24.53
C PRO A 258 23.29 10.27 -24.98
N ALA A 259 21.97 10.29 -25.18
CA ALA A 259 21.21 11.45 -25.63
C ALA A 259 20.87 12.41 -24.48
N ARG A 260 20.71 13.71 -24.77
CA ARG A 260 20.15 14.69 -23.83
C ARG A 260 18.63 14.72 -23.93
N LEU A 261 17.96 14.73 -22.79
CA LEU A 261 16.51 14.72 -22.67
C LEU A 261 15.95 16.14 -22.61
N GLU A 262 15.80 16.79 -23.77
CA GLU A 262 15.31 18.17 -23.86
C GLU A 262 13.83 18.32 -23.46
N GLY A 263 13.01 17.27 -23.64
CA GLY A 263 11.59 17.27 -23.29
C GLY A 263 11.25 16.98 -21.82
N PHE A 264 12.23 16.67 -20.98
CA PHE A 264 12.00 16.38 -19.55
C PHE A 264 11.40 17.59 -18.82
N ALA A 265 11.92 18.79 -19.06
CA ALA A 265 11.43 20.02 -18.43
C ALA A 265 9.96 20.29 -18.77
N ALA A 266 9.59 20.18 -20.06
CA ALA A 266 8.21 20.38 -20.51
C ALA A 266 7.23 19.36 -19.91
N ALA A 267 7.66 18.10 -19.72
CA ALA A 267 6.84 17.09 -19.03
C ALA A 267 6.59 17.44 -17.56
N LEU A 268 7.59 18.02 -16.87
CA LEU A 268 7.44 18.48 -15.49
C LEU A 268 6.52 19.70 -15.39
N ASP A 269 6.57 20.62 -16.35
CA ASP A 269 5.71 21.82 -16.37
C ASP A 269 4.22 21.45 -16.42
N GLN A 270 3.86 20.37 -17.14
CA GLN A 270 2.47 19.87 -17.18
C GLN A 270 1.96 19.41 -15.82
N ILE A 271 2.82 18.82 -14.98
CA ILE A 271 2.46 18.40 -13.61
C ILE A 271 2.33 19.63 -12.72
N GLU A 272 3.23 20.60 -12.88
CA GLU A 272 3.22 21.84 -12.08
C GLU A 272 1.93 22.63 -12.31
N GLN A 273 1.50 22.78 -13.56
CA GLN A 273 0.23 23.43 -13.90
C GLN A 273 -0.97 22.80 -13.19
N LYS A 274 -0.95 21.47 -12.98
CA LYS A 274 -2.00 20.74 -12.24
C LYS A 274 -1.85 20.82 -10.72
N THR A 275 -0.68 21.16 -10.21
CA THR A 275 -0.35 21.15 -8.77
C THR A 275 -0.66 22.49 -8.10
N GLY A 276 -0.66 23.59 -8.85
CA GLY A 276 -1.04 24.92 -8.38
C GLY A 276 -0.04 25.54 -7.39
N LYS A 277 -0.43 26.66 -6.75
CA LYS A 277 0.39 27.37 -5.76
C LYS A 277 0.35 26.68 -4.39
N TRP A 278 1.37 26.94 -3.57
CA TRP A 278 1.42 26.42 -2.21
C TRP A 278 0.28 27.01 -1.38
N GLY A 279 -0.49 26.16 -0.70
CA GLY A 279 -1.70 26.57 0.00
C GLY A 279 -1.81 25.96 1.40
N ARG A 280 -2.72 26.52 2.22
CA ARG A 280 -2.97 26.07 3.59
C ARG A 280 -3.29 24.58 3.68
N ALA A 281 -4.07 24.04 2.73
CA ALA A 281 -4.41 22.62 2.67
C ALA A 281 -3.16 21.72 2.56
N GLN A 282 -2.16 22.13 1.76
CA GLN A 282 -0.89 21.41 1.64
C GLN A 282 -0.09 21.48 2.95
N THR A 283 -0.01 22.67 3.57
CA THR A 283 0.66 22.84 4.87
C THR A 283 0.03 22.00 5.97
N TYR A 284 -1.30 22.01 6.11
CA TYR A 284 -1.98 21.24 7.16
C TYR A 284 -1.92 19.73 6.92
N THR A 285 -1.96 19.29 5.67
CA THR A 285 -1.73 17.89 5.32
C THR A 285 -0.30 17.47 5.70
N LEU A 286 0.69 18.30 5.38
CA LEU A 286 2.09 18.05 5.72
C LEU A 286 2.31 18.05 7.25
N ALA A 287 1.67 18.98 7.96
CA ALA A 287 1.72 19.04 9.42
C ALA A 287 1.12 17.76 10.04
N ALA A 288 -0.08 17.36 9.62
CA ALA A 288 -0.72 16.13 10.09
C ALA A 288 0.14 14.89 9.82
N PHE A 289 0.73 14.80 8.62
CA PHE A 289 1.65 13.72 8.26
C PHE A 289 2.89 13.68 9.15
N PHE A 290 3.59 14.82 9.32
CA PHE A 290 4.77 14.85 10.18
C PHE A 290 4.44 14.63 11.65
N THR A 291 3.26 15.06 12.13
CA THR A 291 2.79 14.70 13.47
C THR A 291 2.70 13.18 13.61
N ALA A 292 2.12 12.47 12.64
CA ALA A 292 2.05 11.02 12.67
C ALA A 292 3.46 10.38 12.71
N VAL A 293 4.34 10.79 11.78
CA VAL A 293 5.71 10.25 11.66
C VAL A 293 6.51 10.47 12.95
N VAL A 294 6.48 11.69 13.49
CA VAL A 294 7.20 12.02 14.73
C VAL A 294 6.67 11.17 15.89
N LEU A 295 5.35 11.06 16.05
CA LEU A 295 4.77 10.30 17.15
C LEU A 295 4.97 8.78 17.02
N TRP A 296 5.06 8.23 15.79
CA TRP A 296 5.42 6.82 15.57
C TRP A 296 6.90 6.53 15.82
N VAL A 297 7.78 7.46 15.48
CA VAL A 297 9.24 7.28 15.63
C VAL A 297 9.71 7.57 17.05
N LEU A 298 9.05 8.51 17.75
CA LEU A 298 9.47 9.00 19.06
C LEU A 298 9.71 7.90 20.11
N PRO A 299 8.81 6.91 20.33
CA PRO A 299 9.07 5.83 21.29
C PRO A 299 10.35 5.06 20.96
N GLY A 300 10.55 4.71 19.68
CA GLY A 300 11.74 3.99 19.23
C GLY A 300 13.02 4.80 19.34
N ALA A 301 12.98 6.10 19.02
CA ALA A 301 14.12 7.00 19.19
C ALA A 301 14.53 7.13 20.66
N VAL A 302 13.56 7.19 21.59
CA VAL A 302 13.83 7.21 23.03
C VAL A 302 14.42 5.88 23.50
N ALA A 303 13.93 4.75 23.00
CA ALA A 303 14.50 3.43 23.31
C ALA A 303 15.97 3.32 22.88
N VAL A 304 16.33 3.84 21.70
CA VAL A 304 17.73 3.84 21.22
C VAL A 304 18.61 4.78 22.05
N ALA A 305 18.10 5.96 22.42
CA ALA A 305 18.90 6.97 23.13
C ALA A 305 19.06 6.71 24.63
N ARG A 306 18.03 6.15 25.29
CA ARG A 306 17.95 6.02 26.76
C ARG A 306 17.80 4.57 27.24
N GLY A 307 17.61 3.62 26.34
CA GLY A 307 17.40 2.21 26.64
C GLY A 307 15.92 1.83 26.76
N ALA A 308 15.63 0.56 26.48
CA ALA A 308 14.27 0.00 26.47
C ALA A 308 13.63 -0.18 27.86
N HIS A 309 14.35 0.15 28.93
CA HIS A 309 13.87 0.12 30.32
C HIS A 309 13.67 1.51 30.92
N ASP A 310 13.93 2.58 30.18
CA ASP A 310 13.71 3.95 30.67
C ASP A 310 12.21 4.19 30.89
N PRO A 311 11.79 4.78 32.03
CA PRO A 311 10.38 5.05 32.31
C PRO A 311 9.68 5.90 31.24
N LEU A 312 10.41 6.81 30.59
CA LEU A 312 9.88 7.63 29.51
C LEU A 312 9.53 6.78 28.29
N TYR A 313 10.37 5.80 27.94
CA TYR A 313 10.07 4.86 26.85
C TYR A 313 8.79 4.06 27.15
N LEU A 314 8.65 3.53 28.36
CA LEU A 314 7.47 2.73 28.74
C LEU A 314 6.19 3.56 28.64
N VAL A 315 6.19 4.79 29.17
CA VAL A 315 5.04 5.70 29.09
C VAL A 315 4.71 6.07 27.63
N LEU A 316 5.73 6.36 26.82
CA LEU A 316 5.52 6.70 25.41
C LEU A 316 5.02 5.50 24.60
N SER A 317 5.57 4.31 24.81
CA SER A 317 5.19 3.09 24.09
C SER A 317 3.77 2.62 24.41
N GLU A 318 3.31 2.85 25.65
CA GLU A 318 1.94 2.57 26.09
C GLU A 318 0.95 3.60 25.55
N ARG A 319 1.27 4.91 25.65
CA ARG A 319 0.34 5.99 25.29
C ARG A 319 0.30 6.33 23.80
N LEU A 320 1.41 6.15 23.09
CA LEU A 320 1.54 6.41 21.66
C LEU A 320 1.39 5.12 20.85
N HIS A 321 0.31 4.38 21.12
CA HIS A 321 -0.05 3.23 20.28
C HIS A 321 -0.29 3.68 18.83
N GLU A 322 0.22 2.92 17.85
CA GLU A 322 0.30 3.34 16.45
C GLU A 322 -1.07 3.69 15.87
N GLY A 323 -2.10 2.89 16.17
CA GLY A 323 -3.48 3.15 15.75
C GLY A 323 -4.07 4.43 16.35
N VAL A 324 -3.75 4.74 17.61
CA VAL A 324 -4.18 5.99 18.26
C VAL A 324 -3.49 7.19 17.62
N VAL A 325 -2.18 7.11 17.39
CA VAL A 325 -1.41 8.14 16.69
C VAL A 325 -1.96 8.39 15.29
N ALA A 326 -2.30 7.33 14.55
CA ALA A 326 -2.88 7.42 13.22
C ALA A 326 -4.21 8.18 13.22
N LEU A 327 -5.09 7.89 14.19
CA LEU A 327 -6.38 8.56 14.35
C LEU A 327 -6.22 10.04 14.76
N LEU A 328 -5.31 10.34 15.68
CA LEU A 328 -5.03 11.72 16.09
C LEU A 328 -4.52 12.55 14.92
N ALA A 329 -3.54 12.04 14.18
CA ALA A 329 -3.00 12.71 13.00
C ALA A 329 -4.06 12.89 11.90
N ALA A 330 -4.86 11.86 11.61
CA ALA A 330 -5.94 11.95 10.64
C ALA A 330 -7.03 12.95 11.07
N SER A 331 -7.31 13.06 12.38
CA SER A 331 -8.28 14.03 12.91
C SER A 331 -7.85 15.47 12.66
N LEU A 332 -6.54 15.77 12.70
CA LEU A 332 -6.01 17.10 12.36
C LEU A 332 -6.39 17.55 10.94
N LEU A 333 -6.56 16.61 10.00
CA LEU A 333 -6.98 16.93 8.63
C LEU A 333 -8.38 17.54 8.56
N PHE A 334 -9.23 17.25 9.55
CA PHE A 334 -10.59 17.79 9.65
C PHE A 334 -10.66 19.00 10.57
N LEU A 335 -9.82 19.03 11.62
CA LEU A 335 -9.82 20.08 12.64
C LEU A 335 -9.12 21.36 12.18
N LEU A 336 -8.10 21.28 11.32
CA LEU A 336 -7.35 22.45 10.83
C LEU A 336 -8.08 23.13 9.66
N PRO A 337 -8.66 24.33 9.83
CA PRO A 337 -9.51 24.97 8.83
C PRO A 337 -8.68 25.64 7.74
N VAL A 338 -8.78 25.12 6.51
CA VAL A 338 -8.21 25.72 5.30
C VAL A 338 -8.97 26.99 4.93
N ASP A 339 -10.30 26.88 4.88
CA ASP A 339 -11.23 27.97 4.65
C ASP A 339 -12.22 28.07 5.82
N TRP A 340 -12.67 29.29 6.12
CA TRP A 340 -13.60 29.56 7.23
C TRP A 340 -15.05 29.78 6.77
N ASN A 341 -15.29 30.01 5.48
CA ASN A 341 -16.63 30.27 4.94
C ASN A 341 -16.83 29.63 3.55
N PRO A 342 -17.51 28.47 3.45
CA PRO A 342 -17.86 27.58 4.56
C PRO A 342 -16.61 26.94 5.20
N PRO A 343 -16.65 26.55 6.48
CA PRO A 343 -15.53 25.90 7.13
C PRO A 343 -15.14 24.61 6.40
N ARG A 344 -13.87 24.51 6.02
CA ARG A 344 -13.33 23.37 5.29
C ARG A 344 -11.97 22.98 5.85
N GLY A 345 -11.84 21.74 6.29
CA GLY A 345 -10.55 21.15 6.67
C GLY A 345 -9.65 20.82 5.47
N ALA A 346 -8.44 20.34 5.74
CA ALA A 346 -7.56 19.80 4.71
C ALA A 346 -8.15 18.59 3.98
N LEU A 347 -9.05 17.85 4.62
CA LEU A 347 -9.81 16.75 4.02
C LEU A 347 -11.30 16.90 4.33
N ARG A 348 -12.17 16.70 3.33
CA ARG A 348 -13.63 16.64 3.51
C ARG A 348 -14.08 15.19 3.72
N TRP A 349 -15.17 14.97 4.46
CA TRP A 349 -15.68 13.61 4.67
C TRP A 349 -16.03 12.90 3.35
N LYS A 350 -16.61 13.62 2.38
CA LYS A 350 -16.85 13.08 1.02
C LYS A 350 -15.58 12.62 0.30
N GLU A 351 -14.44 13.22 0.63
CA GLU A 351 -13.12 12.83 0.09
C GLU A 351 -12.53 11.67 0.90
N ALA A 352 -12.78 11.62 2.21
CA ALA A 352 -12.40 10.56 3.14
C ALA A 352 -13.11 9.23 2.85
N VAL A 353 -14.38 9.25 2.44
CA VAL A 353 -15.13 8.03 2.05
C VAL A 353 -14.51 7.35 0.82
N ARG A 354 -13.67 8.04 0.04
CA ARG A 354 -12.98 7.49 -1.13
C ARG A 354 -11.67 6.76 -0.82
N ILE A 355 -11.33 6.56 0.45
CA ILE A 355 -10.24 5.64 0.82
C ILE A 355 -10.62 4.19 0.47
N ASP A 356 -9.63 3.31 0.48
CA ASP A 356 -9.83 1.88 0.22
C ASP A 356 -10.41 1.15 1.45
N TRP A 357 -11.71 1.35 1.68
CA TRP A 357 -12.45 0.62 2.71
C TRP A 357 -12.45 -0.89 2.47
N GLY A 358 -12.33 -1.32 1.22
CA GLY A 358 -12.31 -2.72 0.88
C GLY A 358 -11.12 -3.44 1.51
N THR A 359 -9.95 -2.82 1.39
CA THR A 359 -8.71 -3.29 2.02
C THR A 359 -8.79 -3.26 3.55
N ILE A 360 -9.41 -2.25 4.15
CA ILE A 360 -9.65 -2.21 5.62
C ILE A 360 -10.49 -3.41 6.09
N LEU A 361 -11.60 -3.70 5.39
CA LEU A 361 -12.49 -4.84 5.71
C LEU A 361 -11.81 -6.19 5.45
N LEU A 362 -10.98 -6.27 4.41
CA LEU A 362 -10.16 -7.45 4.11
C LEU A 362 -9.30 -7.84 5.31
N PHE A 363 -8.66 -6.88 5.97
CA PHE A 363 -7.83 -7.17 7.15
C PHE A 363 -8.63 -7.66 8.34
N GLY A 364 -9.77 -7.03 8.63
CA GLY A 364 -10.63 -7.49 9.71
C GLY A 364 -11.09 -8.93 9.50
N GLY A 365 -11.45 -9.28 8.25
CA GLY A 365 -11.78 -10.65 7.87
C GLY A 365 -10.61 -11.62 8.00
N GLY A 366 -9.44 -11.24 7.50
CA GLY A 366 -8.23 -12.05 7.58
C GLY A 366 -7.75 -12.30 9.02
N LEU A 367 -7.75 -11.27 9.87
CA LEU A 367 -7.41 -11.39 11.29
C LEU A 367 -8.44 -12.21 12.06
N SER A 368 -9.72 -12.13 11.67
CA SER A 368 -10.79 -12.94 12.24
C SER A 368 -10.60 -14.42 11.93
N LEU A 369 -10.47 -14.76 10.64
CA LEU A 369 -10.27 -16.15 10.19
C LEU A 369 -8.95 -16.73 10.70
N GLY A 370 -7.85 -15.98 10.64
CA GLY A 370 -6.57 -16.40 11.17
C GLY A 370 -6.61 -16.61 12.69
N GLY A 371 -7.27 -15.72 13.42
CA GLY A 371 -7.48 -15.86 14.87
C GLY A 371 -8.26 -17.13 15.24
N LEU A 372 -9.29 -17.47 14.46
CA LEU A 372 -10.06 -18.69 14.64
C LEU A 372 -9.25 -19.97 14.37
N MET A 373 -8.28 -19.93 13.46
CA MET A 373 -7.44 -21.11 13.19
C MET A 373 -6.70 -21.57 14.44
N TYR A 374 -6.19 -20.63 15.26
CA TYR A 374 -5.50 -20.95 16.51
C TYR A 374 -6.49 -21.21 17.65
N SER A 375 -7.56 -20.40 17.80
CA SER A 375 -8.49 -20.61 18.92
C SER A 375 -9.28 -21.92 18.81
N THR A 376 -9.45 -22.47 17.60
CA THR A 376 -10.08 -23.77 17.39
C THR A 376 -9.11 -24.95 17.44
N GLY A 377 -7.79 -24.73 17.38
CA GLY A 377 -6.79 -25.80 17.27
C GLY A 377 -6.54 -26.30 15.84
N LEU A 378 -7.18 -25.70 14.83
CA LEU A 378 -7.05 -26.11 13.43
C LEU A 378 -5.64 -25.84 12.89
N ALA A 379 -4.98 -24.76 13.32
CA ALA A 379 -3.62 -24.44 12.91
C ALA A 379 -2.63 -25.55 13.30
N GLU A 380 -2.75 -26.06 14.52
CA GLU A 380 -1.90 -27.11 15.09
C GLU A 380 -2.11 -28.48 14.42
N ARG A 381 -3.28 -28.72 13.83
CA ARG A 381 -3.56 -29.94 13.06
C ARG A 381 -2.98 -29.93 11.65
N LEU A 382 -2.78 -28.73 11.10
CA LEU A 382 -2.24 -28.54 9.74
C LEU A 382 -0.71 -28.48 9.72
N ALA A 383 -0.10 -28.13 10.85
CA ALA A 383 1.36 -28.16 11.06
C ALA A 383 1.85 -29.59 11.31
#